data_AF-A0A2T3MNV5-F1
#
_entry.id   AF-A0A2T3MNV5-F1
#
_cell.length_a   1.000
_cell.length_b   1.000
_cell.length_c   1.000
_cell.angle_alpha   90.00
_cell.angle_beta   90.00
_cell.angle_gamma   90.00
#
_symmetry.space_group_name_H-M   'P 1'
#
loop_
_entity.id
_entity.type
_entity.pdbx_description
1 polymer ?
#
loop_
_entity_poly.entity_id
_entity_poly.type
_entity_poly.pdbx_seq_one_letter_code
_entity_poly.pdbx_strand_id
1 'polypeptide(L)' 'MIKLPPYSPELNSIEQVWSWMRQQHLANQVFENYDEIVDKVCSA' A
#
# COMPACT_ATOMS: atom_id res chain seq x y z
N MET A 1 -7.60 -9.49 -18.71
CA MET A 1 -8.07 -9.40 -17.30
C MET A 1 -7.78 -10.74 -16.64
N ILE A 2 -6.81 -10.79 -15.74
CA ILE A 2 -6.45 -12.01 -15.01
C ILE A 2 -7.47 -12.18 -13.88
N LYS A 3 -8.26 -13.25 -13.92
CA LYS A 3 -9.17 -13.61 -12.82
C LYS A 3 -8.35 -14.29 -11.73
N LEU A 4 -7.94 -13.51 -10.74
CA LEU A 4 -7.35 -14.07 -9.52
C LEU A 4 -8.43 -14.85 -8.75
N PRO A 5 -8.09 -16.03 -8.21
CA PRO A 5 -9.00 -16.75 -7.32
C PRO A 5 -9.25 -15.90 -6.06
N PRO A 6 -10.49 -15.92 -5.52
CA PRO A 6 -10.79 -15.22 -4.28
C PRO A 6 -9.92 -15.78 -3.15
N TYR A 7 -9.44 -14.90 -2.27
CA TYR A 7 -8.59 -15.21 -1.10
C TYR A 7 -7.13 -15.63 -1.38
N SER A 8 -6.56 -15.33 -2.54
CA SER A 8 -5.11 -15.51 -2.79
C SER A 8 -4.36 -14.18 -2.90
N PRO A 9 -4.18 -13.43 -1.79
CA PRO A 9 -3.41 -12.18 -1.79
C PRO A 9 -1.95 -12.39 -2.23
N GLU A 10 -1.41 -13.60 -2.04
CA GLU A 10 -0.06 -14.02 -2.44
C GLU A 10 0.14 -14.03 -3.96
N LEU A 11 -0.93 -14.25 -4.74
CA LEU A 11 -0.91 -14.23 -6.20
C LEU A 11 -1.11 -12.82 -6.77
N ASN A 12 -1.41 -11.84 -5.92
CA ASN A 12 -1.65 -10.48 -6.33
C ASN A 12 -0.41 -9.63 -6.06
N SER A 13 0.39 -9.36 -7.10
CA SER A 13 1.64 -8.60 -6.96
C SER A 13 1.45 -7.22 -6.33
N ILE A 14 0.24 -6.63 -6.41
CA ILE A 14 -0.08 -5.36 -5.77
C ILE A 14 -0.09 -5.45 -4.24
N GLU A 15 -0.42 -6.60 -3.65
CA GLU A 15 -0.45 -6.78 -2.19
C GLU A 15 0.98 -6.71 -1.61
N GLN A 16 1.98 -7.15 -2.39
CA GLN A 16 3.38 -7.05 -2.02
C GLN A 16 3.86 -5.59 -2.00
N VAL A 17 3.47 -4.81 -3.03
CA VAL A 17 3.75 -3.36 -3.08
C VAL A 17 3.05 -2.63 -1.93
N TRP A 18 1.79 -2.99 -1.65
CA TRP A 18 1.01 -2.40 -0.56
C TRP A 18 1.58 -2.74 0.83
N SER A 19 2.09 -3.96 1.01
CA SER A 19 2.82 -4.34 2.21
C SER A 19 4.10 -3.52 2.41
N TRP A 20 4.89 -3.35 1.34
CA TRP A 20 6.11 -2.53 1.36
C TRP A 20 5.81 -1.06 1.67
N MET A 21 4.82 -0.46 1.00
CA MET A 21 4.40 0.92 1.24
C MET A 21 3.97 1.13 2.69
N ARG A 22 3.19 0.20 3.26
CA ARG A 22 2.77 0.29 4.67
C ARG A 22 3.92 0.24 5.66
N GLN A 23 4.94 -0.58 5.39
CA GLN A 23 6.09 -0.73 6.27
C GLN A 23 7.12 0.41 6.15
N GLN A 24 7.26 1.00 4.96
CA GLN A 24 8.30 2.02 4.71
C GLN A 24 7.78 3.45 4.86
N HIS A 25 6.56 3.73 4.38
CA HIS A 25 6.04 5.10 4.25
C HIS A 25 4.85 5.40 5.16
N LEU A 26 4.17 4.37 5.69
CA LEU A 26 3.01 4.55 6.57
C LEU A 26 3.25 4.03 8.00
N ALA A 27 4.39 3.40 8.27
CA ALA A 27 4.71 2.89 9.59
C ALA A 27 5.23 4.00 10.49
N ASN A 28 4.66 4.13 11.70
CA ASN A 28 5.08 5.07 12.74
C ASN A 28 5.06 6.56 12.35
N GLN A 29 4.20 6.95 11.41
CA GLN A 29 3.93 8.36 11.10
C GLN A 29 2.52 8.74 11.56
N VAL A 30 2.41 9.89 12.20
CA VAL A 30 1.13 10.53 12.50
C VAL A 30 0.84 11.47 11.35
N PHE A 31 -0.28 11.24 10.67
CA PHE A 31 -0.76 12.09 9.58
C PHE A 31 -1.79 13.05 10.14
N GLU A 32 -1.61 14.35 9.93
CA GLU A 32 -2.59 15.35 10.38
C GLU A 32 -3.74 15.47 9.38
N ASN A 33 -3.48 15.24 8.08
CA ASN A 33 -4.47 15.38 7.02
C ASN A 33 -4.34 14.29 5.93
N TYR A 34 -5.43 14.09 5.18
CA TYR A 34 -5.47 13.14 4.07
C TYR A 34 -4.42 13.43 2.99
N ASP A 35 -4.19 14.71 2.68
CA ASP A 35 -3.20 15.14 1.70
C ASP A 35 -1.78 14.69 2.06
N GLU A 36 -1.40 14.67 3.34
CA GLU A 36 -0.08 14.19 3.77
C GLU A 36 0.09 12.69 3.54
N ILE A 37 -0.99 11.90 3.71
CA ILE A 37 -0.96 10.47 3.41
C ILE A 37 -0.72 10.27 1.91
N VAL A 38 -1.43 11.02 1.07
CA VAL A 38 -1.28 10.93 -0.39
C VAL A 38 0.09 11.38 -0.84
N ASP A 39 0.61 12.50 -0.32
CA ASP A 39 1.94 13.01 -0.64
C ASP A 39 3.04 12.02 -0.25
N LYS A 40 2.96 11.43 0.96
CA LYS A 40 3.94 10.43 1.42
C LYS A 40 3.91 9.13 0.62
N VAL A 41 2.73 8.70 0.18
CA VAL A 41 2.57 7.50 -0.66
C VAL A 41 2.95 7.78 -2.11
N CYS A 42 2.74 9.00 -2.61
CA CYS A 42 3.07 9.40 -3.98
C CYS A 42 4.57 9.71 -4.16
N SER A 43 5.23 10.15 -3.09
CA SER A 43 6.68 10.41 -3.05
C SER A 43 7.54 9.17 -2.74
N ALA A 44 6.92 8.00 -2.56
CA ALA A 44 7.54 6.70 -2.32
C ALA A 44 8.05 6.05 -3.62
#